data_AF-A0A1B6ZA87-F1
#
_entry.id   AF-A0A1B6ZA87-F1
#
_cell.length_a   1.000
_cell.length_b   1.000
_cell.length_c   1.000
_cell.angle_alpha   90.00
_cell.angle_beta   90.00
_cell.angle_gamma   90.00
#
_symmetry.space_group_name_H-M   'P 1'
#
loop_
_entity.id
_entity.type
_entity.pdbx_description
1 polymer ?
#
loop_
_entity_poly.entity_id
_entity_poly.type
_entity_poly.pdbx_seq_one_letter_code
_entity_poly.pdbx_strand_id
1 'polypeptide(L)'
;MEAEQSLGEILGATLRASASELDLERAQYLAALQFSLELSGFLPLSQTEIFTELSYAPESMLHLLQSPYGWHSLASYIASETGANSHSYMPTIH
;
A
#
# COMPACT_ATOMS: atom_id res chain seq x y z
N MET A 1 2.35 -25.73 -9.98
CA MET A 1 1.97 -24.87 -8.84
C MET A 1 2.30 -23.46 -9.27
N GLU A 2 1.28 -22.71 -9.72
CA GLU A 2 1.43 -21.27 -9.84
C GLU A 2 1.58 -20.73 -8.41
N ALA A 3 2.65 -19.99 -8.15
CA ALA A 3 2.74 -19.25 -6.90
C ALA A 3 1.60 -18.24 -6.91
N GLU A 4 0.70 -18.31 -5.93
CA GLU A 4 -0.27 -17.26 -5.69
C GLU A 4 0.53 -15.97 -5.51
N GLN A 5 0.29 -14.98 -6.38
CA GLN A 5 1.02 -13.73 -6.29
C GLN A 5 0.53 -13.01 -5.04
N SER A 6 1.46 -12.56 -4.19
CA SER A 6 1.09 -11.68 -3.10
C SER A 6 0.45 -10.41 -3.65
N LEU A 7 -0.44 -9.79 -2.88
CA LEU A 7 -1.07 -8.55 -3.30
C LEU A 7 -0.04 -7.46 -3.68
N GLY A 8 1.09 -7.39 -2.96
CA GLY A 8 2.18 -6.47 -3.30
C GLY A 8 2.83 -6.77 -4.66
N GLU A 9 2.89 -8.04 -5.07
CA GLU A 9 3.35 -8.42 -6.40
C GLU A 9 2.32 -8.11 -7.48
N ILE A 10 1.03 -8.34 -7.20
CA ILE A 10 -0.08 -8.00 -8.12
C ILE A 10 -0.12 -6.48 -8.36
N LEU A 11 -0.06 -5.69 -7.29
CA LEU A 11 -0.11 -4.23 -7.38
C LEU A 11 1.18 -3.65 -7.97
N GLY A 12 2.35 -4.17 -7.56
CA GLY A 12 3.62 -3.82 -8.18
C GLY A 12 3.65 -4.17 -9.67
N ALA A 13 3.07 -5.30 -10.08
CA ALA A 13 2.96 -5.68 -11.49
C ALA A 13 1.97 -4.79 -12.24
N THR A 14 0.84 -4.44 -11.62
CA THR A 14 -0.17 -3.56 -12.21
C THR A 14 0.41 -2.17 -12.46
N LEU A 15 1.10 -1.59 -11.47
CA LEU A 15 1.79 -0.30 -11.60
C LEU A 15 2.88 -0.31 -12.68
N ARG A 16 3.57 -1.43 -12.89
CA ARG A 16 4.61 -1.58 -13.94
C ARG A 16 4.01 -1.79 -15.34
N ALA A 17 2.84 -2.44 -15.42
CA ALA A 17 2.19 -2.78 -16.68
C ALA A 17 1.39 -1.61 -17.28
N SER A 18 1.05 -0.60 -16.48
CA SER A 18 0.37 0.62 -16.95
C SER A 18 1.27 1.44 -17.88
N ALA A 19 1.08 1.27 -19.20
CA ALA A 19 1.83 1.99 -20.24
C ALA A 19 1.27 3.39 -20.56
N SER A 20 0.10 3.74 -20.03
CA SER A 20 -0.52 5.07 -20.17
C SER A 20 -0.61 5.77 -18.80
N GLU A 21 -0.47 7.09 -18.77
CA GLU A 21 -0.63 7.88 -17.52
C GLU A 21 -2.00 7.65 -16.86
N LEU A 22 -3.06 7.54 -17.66
CA LEU A 22 -4.43 7.24 -17.19
C LEU A 22 -4.54 5.87 -16.51
N ASP A 23 -3.84 4.86 -17.00
CA ASP A 23 -3.82 3.52 -16.39
C ASP A 23 -2.93 3.47 -15.15
N LEU A 24 -1.92 4.34 -15.07
CA LEU A 24 -1.03 4.44 -13.91
C LEU A 24 -1.75 5.07 -12.72
N GLU A 25 -2.41 6.22 -12.92
CA GLU A 25 -3.19 6.90 -11.88
C GLU A 25 -4.28 5.98 -11.32
N ARG A 26 -4.97 5.25 -12.21
CA ARG A 26 -6.00 4.28 -11.81
C ARG A 26 -5.41 3.11 -11.02
N ALA A 27 -4.27 2.57 -11.44
CA ALA A 27 -3.58 1.50 -10.73
C ALA A 27 -3.10 1.96 -9.33
N GLN A 28 -2.56 3.18 -9.23
CA GLN A 28 -2.15 3.79 -7.96
C GLN A 28 -3.34 4.00 -7.03
N TYR A 29 -4.45 4.52 -7.53
CA TYR A 29 -5.68 4.70 -6.75
C TYR A 29 -6.20 3.37 -6.19
N LEU A 30 -6.27 2.32 -7.02
CA LEU A 30 -6.72 0.99 -6.57
C LEU A 30 -5.75 0.38 -5.56
N ALA A 31 -4.44 0.56 -5.74
CA ALA A 31 -3.43 0.11 -4.79
C ALA A 31 -3.58 0.81 -3.43
N ALA A 32 -3.75 2.13 -3.42
CA ALA A 32 -3.96 2.91 -2.20
C ALA A 32 -5.27 2.52 -1.51
N LEU A 33 -6.35 2.28 -2.27
CA LEU A 33 -7.63 1.87 -1.72
C LEU A 33 -7.53 0.50 -1.04
N GLN A 34 -6.90 -0.46 -1.69
CA GLN A 34 -6.70 -1.80 -1.11
C GLN A 34 -5.77 -1.75 0.10
N PHE A 35 -4.67 -0.99 0.04
CA PHE A 35 -3.76 -0.83 1.16
C PHE A 35 -4.44 -0.23 2.38
N SER A 36 -5.24 0.84 2.17
CA SER A 36 -5.98 1.48 3.25
C SER A 36 -7.02 0.55 3.89
N LEU A 37 -7.68 -0.30 3.10
CA LEU A 37 -8.62 -1.29 3.60
C LEU A 37 -7.91 -2.28 4.54
N GLU A 38 -6.80 -2.85 4.10
CA GLU A 38 -6.06 -3.82 4.92
C GLU A 38 -5.51 -3.18 6.19
N LEU A 39 -4.87 -2.01 6.06
CA LEU A 39 -4.22 -1.36 7.18
C LEU A 39 -5.22 -0.89 8.25
N SER A 40 -6.47 -0.59 7.87
CA SER A 40 -7.56 -0.30 8.83
C SER A 40 -7.91 -1.49 9.74
N GLY A 41 -7.54 -2.71 9.35
CA GLY A 41 -7.64 -3.90 10.21
C GLY A 41 -6.51 -4.01 11.24
N PHE A 42 -5.43 -3.25 11.07
CA PHE A 42 -4.22 -3.31 11.90
C PHE A 42 -3.98 -2.04 12.73
N LEU A 43 -4.44 -0.88 12.25
CA LEU A 43 -4.33 0.40 12.93
C LEU A 43 -5.72 0.81 13.46
N PRO A 44 -5.79 1.57 14.57
CA PRO A 44 -7.03 2.14 15.09
C PRO A 44 -7.47 3.37 14.26
N LEU A 45 -7.45 3.25 12.93
CA LEU A 45 -7.76 4.30 11.97
C LEU A 45 -8.76 3.76 10.96
N SER A 46 -9.68 4.62 10.52
CA SER A 46 -10.57 4.31 9.41
C SER A 46 -9.80 4.18 8.10
N GLN A 47 -10.37 3.41 7.16
CA GLN A 47 -9.86 3.34 5.79
C GLN A 47 -9.67 4.74 5.18
N THR A 48 -10.61 5.67 5.41
CA THR A 48 -10.56 7.04 4.90
C THR A 48 -9.40 7.84 5.48
N GLU A 49 -9.12 7.71 6.78
CA GLU A 49 -7.98 8.37 7.43
C GLU A 49 -6.66 7.85 6.84
N ILE A 50 -6.51 6.53 6.70
CA ILE A 50 -5.31 5.93 6.10
C ILE A 50 -5.15 6.35 4.63
N PHE A 51 -6.23 6.36 3.86
CA PHE A 51 -6.21 6.82 2.47
C PHE A 51 -5.85 8.31 2.35
N THR A 52 -6.31 9.12 3.30
CA THR A 52 -5.96 10.53 3.39
C THR A 52 -4.47 10.70 3.67
N GLU A 53 -3.90 9.94 4.60
CA GLU A 53 -2.46 9.97 4.87
C GLU A 53 -1.61 9.53 3.69
N LEU A 54 -2.09 8.55 2.91
CA LEU A 54 -1.43 8.14 1.67
C LEU A 54 -1.36 9.27 0.64
N SER A 55 -2.31 10.19 0.63
CA SER A 55 -2.28 11.35 -0.28
C SER A 55 -1.18 12.36 0.07
N TYR A 56 -0.65 12.30 1.30
CA TYR A 56 0.49 13.10 1.76
C TYR A 56 1.83 12.34 1.66
N ALA A 57 1.79 11.03 1.36
CA ALA A 57 3.01 10.25 1.20
C ALA A 57 3.80 10.75 -0.03
N PRO A 58 5.13 10.96 0.09
CA PRO A 58 5.98 11.30 -1.05
C PRO A 58 5.82 10.27 -2.17
N GLU A 59 5.76 10.74 -3.42
CA GLU A 59 5.63 9.88 -4.60
C GLU A 59 6.76 8.83 -4.68
N SER A 60 7.96 9.18 -4.21
CA SER A 60 9.10 8.26 -4.10
C SER A 60 8.82 7.05 -3.20
N MET A 61 7.91 7.17 -2.24
CA MET A 61 7.50 6.06 -1.37
C MET A 61 6.54 5.11 -2.07
N LEU A 62 5.79 5.54 -3.09
CA LEU A 62 4.89 4.66 -3.84
C LEU A 62 5.64 3.53 -4.55
N HIS A 63 6.89 3.76 -4.96
CA HIS A 63 7.75 2.71 -5.52
C HIS A 63 8.03 1.56 -4.52
N LEU A 64 7.88 1.79 -3.22
CA LEU A 64 8.10 0.79 -2.19
C LEU A 64 6.98 -0.27 -2.19
N LEU A 65 5.78 0.05 -2.70
CA LEU A 65 4.66 -0.90 -2.85
C LEU A 65 4.97 -2.08 -3.82
N GLN A 66 6.16 -2.12 -4.40
CA GLN A 66 6.61 -3.24 -5.23
C GLN A 66 7.20 -4.42 -4.44
N SER A 67 7.36 -4.28 -3.12
CA SER A 67 7.94 -5.34 -2.28
C SER A 67 7.26 -5.40 -0.92
N PRO A 68 7.09 -6.58 -0.30
CA PRO A 68 6.49 -6.73 1.03
C PRO A 68 7.10 -5.80 2.11
N TYR A 69 8.42 -5.58 2.06
CA TYR A 69 9.11 -4.66 2.97
C TYR A 69 8.73 -3.20 2.76
N GLY A 70 8.44 -2.80 1.52
CA GLY A 70 8.03 -1.44 1.24
C GLY A 70 6.60 -1.14 1.67
N TRP A 71 5.72 -2.14 1.64
CA TRP A 71 4.39 -2.07 2.29
C TRP A 71 4.52 -1.87 3.80
N HIS A 72 5.42 -2.60 4.45
CA HIS A 72 5.73 -2.40 5.87
C HIS A 72 6.27 -1.01 6.17
N SER A 73 7.19 -0.48 5.33
CA SER A 73 7.72 0.87 5.47
C SER A 73 6.65 1.94 5.33
N LEU A 74 5.72 1.78 4.38
CA LEU A 74 4.58 2.69 4.20
C LEU A 74 3.60 2.62 5.38
N ALA A 75 3.31 1.43 5.88
CA ALA A 75 2.46 1.26 7.06
C ALA A 75 3.09 1.90 8.30
N SER A 76 4.41 1.77 8.45
CA SER A 76 5.18 2.38 9.53
C SER A 76 5.20 3.90 9.44
N TYR A 77 5.30 4.45 8.23
CA TYR A 77 5.18 5.89 7.97
C TYR A 77 3.81 6.42 8.36
N ILE A 78 2.72 5.78 7.90
CA ILE A 78 1.36 6.21 8.24
C ILE A 78 1.13 6.14 9.75
N ALA A 79 1.63 5.09 10.40
CA ALA A 79 1.56 4.94 11.84
C ALA A 79 2.34 6.05 12.59
N SER A 80 3.51 6.46 12.10
CA SER A 80 4.26 7.56 12.72
C SER A 80 3.57 8.91 12.55
N GLU A 81 3.03 9.20 11.36
CA GLU A 81 2.35 10.48 11.08
C GLU A 81 1.06 10.62 11.89
N THR A 82 0.34 9.53 12.10
CA THR A 82 -0.94 9.51 12.83
C THR A 82 -0.80 9.31 14.35
N GLY A 83 0.42 9.03 14.83
CA GLY A 83 0.67 8.65 16.22
C GLY A 83 0.08 7.28 16.61
N ALA A 84 -0.28 6.45 15.62
CA ALA A 84 -0.73 5.09 15.84
C ALA A 84 0.46 4.16 16.14
N ASN A 85 0.30 3.24 17.10
CA ASN A 85 1.31 2.22 17.35
C ASN A 85 1.18 1.10 16.30
N SER A 86 1.99 1.15 15.23
CA SER A 86 2.20 0.01 14.34
C SER A 86 3.13 -0.98 15.03
N HIS A 87 2.62 -2.13 15.45
CA HIS A 87 3.49 -3.15 16.05
C HIS A 87 3.81 -4.32 15.13
N SER A 88 3.04 -4.61 14.07
CA SER A 88 3.32 -5.80 13.26
C SER A 88 2.68 -5.84 11.85
N TYR A 89 2.45 -4.73 11.14
CA TYR A 89 1.90 -4.86 9.77
C TYR A 89 2.96 -5.47 8.84
N MET A 90 2.69 -6.67 8.35
CA MET A 90 3.48 -7.34 7.33
C MET A 90 2.49 -8.05 6.42
N PRO A 91 2.36 -7.67 5.13
CA PRO A 91 1.40 -8.31 4.25
C PRO A 91 1.74 -9.81 4.12
N THR A 92 0.76 -10.66 4.34
CA THR A 92 0.93 -12.11 4.18
C THR A 92 1.12 -12.43 2.71
N ILE A 93 2.29 -12.97 2.37
CA ILE A 93 2.53 -13.65 1.10
C ILE A 93 1.89 -15.03 1.26
N HIS A 94 0.78 -15.28 0.57
CA HIS A 94 0.19 -16.61 0.43
C HIS A 94 0.60 -17.18 -0.92
#